data_AF-W4JRU3-F1
#
_entry.id   AF-W4JRU3-F1
#
_cell.length_a   1.000
_cell.length_b   1.000
_cell.length_c   1.000
_cell.angle_alpha   90.00
_cell.angle_beta   90.00
_cell.angle_gamma   90.00
#
_symmetry.space_group_name_H-M   'P 1'
#
loop_
_entity.id
_entity.type
_entity.pdbx_description
1 polymer ?
#
loop_
_entity_poly.entity_id
_entity_poly.type
_entity_poly.pdbx_seq_one_letter_code
_entity_poly.pdbx_strand_id
1 'polypeptide(L)'
;MRTAALLFFLSCIAPALAQNDASPAVAPDVVCRPFGPCEPCPDDALHEPFCQPFGNRRLMHCTSTYRIPYDSKIPPDHGIMRHSSDPPQGETPAWESCGRIVVQERADFWEFVACNVLFASIGLFLVYARSKKIQALQARNLAARIGLIRGGSG
;
A
#
# COMPACT_ATOMS: atom_id res chain seq x y z
N MET A 1 29.04 -51.41 -4.95
CA MET A 1 28.75 -49.96 -4.94
C MET A 1 27.98 -49.58 -3.66
N ARG A 2 28.63 -49.58 -2.49
CA ARG A 2 28.01 -49.22 -1.20
C ARG A 2 28.99 -48.56 -0.22
N THR A 3 30.11 -48.01 -0.71
CA THR A 3 31.24 -47.60 0.14
C THR A 3 31.80 -46.22 -0.24
N ALA A 4 30.91 -45.26 -0.54
CA ALA A 4 31.31 -43.87 -0.81
C ALA A 4 30.45 -42.81 -0.09
N ALA A 5 29.62 -43.22 0.87
CA ALA A 5 28.73 -42.31 1.61
C ALA A 5 29.23 -41.92 3.02
N LEU A 6 30.41 -42.41 3.45
CA LEU A 6 30.90 -42.25 4.83
C LEU A 6 31.96 -41.15 5.01
N LEU A 7 32.38 -40.45 3.96
CA LEU A 7 33.46 -39.45 4.04
C LEU A 7 32.98 -37.98 4.10
N PHE A 8 31.67 -37.71 4.04
CA PHE A 8 31.17 -36.33 4.08
C PHE A 8 30.66 -35.85 5.46
N PHE A 9 30.62 -36.73 6.47
CA PHE A 9 30.02 -36.41 7.78
C PHE A 9 31.02 -36.08 8.90
N LEU A 10 32.31 -35.87 8.60
CA LEU A 10 33.37 -35.65 9.61
C LEU A 10 34.13 -34.31 9.47
N SER A 11 33.51 -33.28 8.87
CA SER A 11 34.08 -31.92 8.81
C SER A 11 33.53 -30.96 9.88
N CYS A 12 32.59 -31.38 10.72
CA CYS A 12 32.13 -30.59 11.85
C CYS A 12 32.79 -31.13 13.12
N ILE A 13 33.89 -30.53 13.55
CA ILE A 13 34.28 -30.27 14.96
C ILE A 13 35.73 -29.74 14.92
N ALA A 14 35.86 -28.42 14.92
CA ALA A 14 36.94 -27.70 15.60
C ALA A 14 36.37 -26.34 16.06
N PRO A 15 36.64 -25.89 17.29
CA PRO A 15 35.98 -24.75 17.88
C PRO A 15 36.64 -23.45 17.44
N ALA A 16 35.86 -22.50 16.95
CA ALA A 16 36.27 -21.10 16.84
C ALA A 16 35.52 -20.29 17.91
N LEU A 17 36.05 -20.28 19.13
CA LEU A 17 35.71 -19.24 20.09
C LEU A 17 36.50 -17.98 19.71
N ALA A 18 35.94 -17.17 18.83
CA ALA A 18 36.34 -15.78 18.69
C ALA A 18 35.41 -14.95 19.57
N GLN A 19 35.84 -14.69 20.81
CA GLN A 19 35.16 -13.81 21.74
C GLN A 19 35.46 -12.38 21.31
N ASN A 20 34.58 -11.81 20.46
CA ASN A 20 34.60 -10.38 20.21
C ASN A 20 34.13 -9.70 21.50
N ASP A 21 35.05 -9.12 22.27
CA ASP A 21 34.75 -8.11 23.29
C ASP A 21 34.20 -6.85 22.59
N ALA A 22 32.95 -6.94 22.14
CA ALA A 22 32.17 -5.77 21.83
C ALA A 22 31.80 -5.12 23.17
N SER A 23 32.48 -4.03 23.50
CA SER A 23 31.97 -3.05 24.47
C SER A 23 30.49 -2.80 24.16
N PRO A 24 29.58 -2.77 25.16
CA PRO A 24 28.19 -2.45 24.91
C PRO A 24 28.12 -0.98 24.52
N ALA A 25 28.21 -0.70 23.22
CA ALA A 25 27.84 0.59 22.67
C ALA A 25 26.36 0.76 22.99
N VAL A 26 26.05 1.63 23.97
CA VAL A 26 24.68 2.01 24.28
C VAL A 26 24.12 2.64 23.00
N ALA A 27 23.25 1.90 22.31
CA ALA A 27 22.61 2.40 21.10
C ALA A 27 21.80 3.66 21.47
N PRO A 28 21.93 4.76 20.70
CA PRO A 28 21.09 5.92 20.92
C PRO A 28 19.62 5.52 20.76
N ASP A 29 18.78 5.96 21.70
CA ASP A 29 17.34 5.70 21.68
C ASP A 29 16.71 6.71 20.69
N VAL A 30 16.47 6.27 19.46
CA VAL A 30 15.94 7.10 18.36
C VAL A 30 14.43 6.97 18.29
N VAL A 31 13.73 8.10 18.41
CA VAL A 31 12.27 8.16 18.31
C VAL A 31 11.88 8.85 17.00
N CYS A 32 11.16 8.13 16.14
CA CYS A 32 10.67 8.66 14.86
C CYS A 32 9.16 8.96 14.92
N ARG A 33 8.74 10.08 14.34
CA ARG A 33 7.34 10.49 14.23
C ARG A 33 6.98 10.86 12.80
N PRO A 34 5.77 10.52 12.33
CA PRO A 34 5.32 10.85 10.99
C PRO A 34 5.17 12.34 10.74
N PHE A 35 5.59 12.72 9.55
CA PHE A 35 5.62 14.07 9.04
C PHE A 35 5.04 14.09 7.62
N GLY A 36 3.98 14.86 7.41
CA GLY A 36 3.38 15.02 6.09
C GLY A 36 2.40 13.91 5.65
N PRO A 37 1.82 14.06 4.44
CA PRO A 37 0.84 13.12 3.89
C PRO A 37 1.51 11.83 3.38
N CYS A 38 0.69 10.81 3.17
CA CYS A 38 1.08 9.59 2.46
C CYS A 38 1.11 9.87 0.96
N GLU A 39 2.23 9.58 0.31
CA GLU A 39 2.46 9.82 -1.12
C GLU A 39 2.87 8.53 -1.83
N PRO A 40 2.64 8.42 -3.16
CA PRO A 40 3.12 7.29 -3.94
C PRO A 40 4.65 7.26 -3.94
N CYS A 41 5.20 6.06 -3.85
CA CYS A 41 6.63 5.86 -4.05
C CYS A 41 7.00 6.09 -5.52
N PRO A 42 8.21 6.62 -5.79
CA PRO A 42 8.73 6.68 -7.14
C PRO A 42 9.08 5.26 -7.62
N ASP A 43 9.05 5.06 -8.94
CA ASP A 43 9.19 3.73 -9.57
C ASP A 43 10.51 3.03 -9.23
N ASP A 44 11.58 3.80 -9.05
CA ASP A 44 12.91 3.31 -8.70
C ASP A 44 12.99 2.80 -7.26
N ALA A 45 12.20 3.36 -6.34
CA ALA A 45 12.19 2.99 -4.92
C ALA A 45 11.05 2.02 -4.54
N LEU A 46 10.23 1.58 -5.49
CA LEU A 46 9.08 0.71 -5.20
C LEU A 46 9.46 -0.60 -4.48
N HIS A 47 10.68 -1.08 -4.72
CA HIS A 47 11.24 -2.29 -4.12
C HIS A 47 11.77 -2.09 -2.69
N GLU A 48 11.90 -0.84 -2.25
CA GLU A 48 12.41 -0.52 -0.92
C GLU A 48 11.38 -0.84 0.16
N PRO A 49 11.83 -1.21 1.38
CA PRO A 49 10.94 -1.66 2.44
C PRO A 49 9.98 -0.56 2.92
N PHE A 50 10.37 0.72 2.83
CA PHE A 50 9.49 1.84 3.17
C PHE A 50 8.36 2.08 2.15
N CYS A 51 8.36 1.35 1.03
CA CYS A 51 7.27 1.38 0.06
C CYS A 51 6.33 0.17 0.18
N GLN A 52 6.70 -0.86 0.94
CA GLN A 52 5.92 -2.10 1.01
C GLN A 52 4.91 -2.07 2.16
N PRO A 53 3.70 -2.63 1.99
CA PRO A 53 3.19 -3.38 0.82
C PRO A 53 2.38 -2.53 -0.18
N PHE A 54 2.11 -1.27 0.12
CA PHE A 54 1.12 -0.47 -0.62
C PHE A 54 1.69 0.38 -1.74
N GLY A 55 3.02 0.40 -1.92
CA GLY A 55 3.69 1.30 -2.86
C GLY A 55 3.64 2.76 -2.43
N ASN A 56 3.35 3.05 -1.16
CA ASN A 56 3.22 4.41 -0.63
C ASN A 56 4.15 4.64 0.55
N ARG A 57 4.71 5.85 0.64
CA ARG A 57 5.61 6.29 1.71
C ARG A 57 5.17 7.61 2.31
N ARG A 58 5.61 7.90 3.54
CA ARG A 58 5.51 9.23 4.15
C ARG A 58 6.81 9.61 4.85
N LEU A 59 7.07 10.91 4.95
CA LEU A 59 8.23 11.43 5.65
C LEU A 59 8.09 11.20 7.16
N MET A 60 9.24 11.05 7.81
CA MET A 60 9.39 10.85 9.25
C MET A 60 10.45 11.81 9.77
N HIS A 61 10.23 12.38 10.94
CA HIS A 61 11.25 13.09 11.71
C HIS A 61 11.72 12.18 12.84
N CYS A 62 13.01 11.85 12.84
CA CYS A 62 13.63 11.04 13.87
C CYS A 62 14.50 11.92 14.76
N THR A 63 14.33 11.82 16.08
CA THR A 63 15.15 12.53 17.08
C THR A 63 15.90 11.52 17.94
N SER A 64 17.20 11.75 18.15
CA SER A 64 18.04 10.92 19.02
C SER A 64 17.94 11.38 20.47
N THR A 65 17.68 10.45 21.40
CA THR A 65 17.79 10.68 22.84
C THR A 65 19.06 10.01 23.35
N TYR A 66 20.06 10.81 23.71
CA TYR A 66 21.27 10.29 24.34
C TYR A 66 21.00 10.10 25.84
N ARG A 67 20.87 8.85 26.30
CA ARG A 67 20.87 8.55 27.73
C ARG A 67 22.32 8.52 28.20
N ILE A 68 22.78 9.59 28.85
CA ILE A 68 24.06 9.60 29.57
C ILE A 68 23.97 8.49 30.64
N PRO A 69 24.84 7.47 30.64
CA PRO A 69 24.93 6.53 31.75
C PRO A 69 25.33 7.34 32.98
N TYR A 70 24.44 7.42 33.97
CA TYR A 70 24.76 7.98 35.27
C TYR A 70 25.79 7.03 35.92
N ASP A 71 27.07 7.40 35.90
CA ASP A 71 28.09 6.69 36.67
C ASP A 71 27.81 6.97 38.15
N SER A 72 27.27 5.96 38.84
CA SER A 72 26.78 6.03 40.24
C SER A 72 27.91 6.20 41.27
N LYS A 73 28.99 6.93 40.97
CA LYS A 73 30.10 7.23 41.88
C LYS A 73 30.29 8.71 42.21
N ILE A 74 29.30 9.57 41.90
CA ILE A 74 29.33 10.98 42.30
C ILE A 74 28.33 11.19 43.46
N PRO A 75 28.76 11.73 44.62
CA PRO A 75 27.84 12.04 45.72
C PRO A 75 26.79 13.06 45.28
N PRO A 76 25.58 13.06 45.87
CA PRO A 76 24.54 14.00 45.49
C PRO A 76 24.86 15.35 46.11
N ASP A 77 25.58 16.20 45.37
CA ASP A 77 25.65 17.60 45.74
C ASP A 77 25.40 18.49 44.51
N HIS A 78 24.39 19.33 44.69
CA HIS A 78 23.91 20.39 43.81
C HIS A 78 23.63 20.06 42.34
N GLY A 79 22.34 19.93 42.06
CA GLY A 79 21.79 19.86 40.72
C GLY A 79 22.16 21.05 39.85
N ILE A 80 22.60 20.73 38.64
CA ILE A 80 22.22 21.45 37.43
C ILE A 80 21.91 20.34 36.43
N MET A 81 20.62 20.11 36.14
CA MET A 81 20.25 19.48 34.87
C MET A 81 20.83 20.40 33.80
N ARG A 82 22.02 20.05 33.31
CA ARG A 82 22.57 20.66 32.11
C ARG A 82 21.74 20.08 30.98
N HIS A 83 20.57 20.66 30.78
CA HIS A 83 19.87 20.59 29.51
C HIS A 83 20.85 21.26 28.56
N SER A 84 21.66 20.45 27.87
CA SER A 84 22.53 20.91 26.80
C SER A 84 21.62 21.62 25.83
N SER A 85 21.62 22.94 25.91
CA SER A 85 20.98 23.87 24.99
C SER A 85 21.86 23.95 23.75
N ASP A 86 22.19 22.80 23.18
CA ASP A 86 22.59 22.73 21.78
C ASP A 86 21.28 22.78 20.98
N PRO A 87 21.22 23.54 19.87
CA PRO A 87 20.07 23.46 18.96
C PRO A 87 19.83 21.99 18.61
N PRO A 88 18.59 21.53 18.37
CA PRO A 88 18.30 20.12 18.07
C PRO A 88 18.99 19.68 16.78
N GLN A 89 20.28 19.38 16.88
CA GLN A 89 21.15 18.84 15.85
C GLN A 89 20.82 17.36 15.79
N GLY A 90 19.79 16.99 15.04
CA GLY A 90 19.51 15.58 14.84
C GLY A 90 18.12 15.22 14.35
N GLU A 91 17.33 16.14 13.80
CA GLU A 91 16.15 15.75 13.01
C GLU A 91 16.63 15.22 11.66
N THR A 92 16.80 13.90 11.57
CA THR A 92 17.15 13.23 10.31
C THR A 92 15.86 12.87 9.57
N PRO A 93 15.67 13.35 8.32
CA PRO A 93 14.52 12.95 7.53
C PRO A 93 14.64 11.47 7.19
N ALA A 94 13.58 10.72 7.43
CA ALA A 94 13.47 9.31 7.10
C ALA A 94 12.15 9.03 6.39
N TRP A 95 12.02 7.84 5.82
CA TRP A 95 10.81 7.37 5.15
C TRP A 95 10.23 6.18 5.89
N GLU A 96 8.91 6.13 6.01
CA GLU A 96 8.21 4.92 6.43
C GLU A 96 7.10 4.56 5.45
N SER A 97 6.68 3.30 5.50
CA SER A 97 5.50 2.86 4.77
C SER A 97 4.23 3.43 5.38
N CYS A 98 3.28 3.76 4.51
CA CYS A 98 1.98 4.26 4.92
C CYS A 98 0.85 3.50 4.23
N GLY A 99 -0.38 3.84 4.60
CA GLY A 99 -1.57 3.16 4.10
C GLY A 99 -1.88 3.46 2.62
N ARG A 100 -3.06 3.04 2.19
CA ARG A 100 -3.58 3.39 0.86
C ARG A 100 -4.03 4.84 0.79
N ILE A 101 -3.83 5.48 -0.35
CA ILE A 101 -4.23 6.86 -0.59
C ILE A 101 -5.68 6.88 -1.09
N VAL A 102 -6.62 7.15 -0.17
CA VAL A 102 -8.08 7.08 -0.42
C VAL A 102 -8.53 7.98 -1.58
N VAL A 103 -7.86 9.10 -1.80
CA VAL A 103 -8.21 10.04 -2.88
C VAL A 103 -7.99 9.42 -4.26
N GLN A 104 -6.89 8.69 -4.42
CA GLN A 104 -6.55 8.02 -5.67
C GLN A 104 -7.45 6.82 -5.92
N GLU A 105 -7.59 5.93 -4.93
CA GLU A 105 -8.46 4.75 -5.01
C GLU A 105 -9.92 5.10 -5.32
N ARG A 106 -10.40 6.24 -4.80
CA ARG A 106 -11.75 6.73 -5.08
C ARG A 106 -11.93 7.08 -6.56
N ALA A 107 -10.93 7.67 -7.20
CA ALA A 107 -11.00 8.02 -8.61
C ALA A 107 -11.09 6.75 -9.47
N ASP A 108 -10.21 5.78 -9.20
CA ASP A 108 -10.18 4.48 -9.89
C ASP A 108 -11.49 3.71 -9.71
N PHE A 109 -12.07 3.76 -8.50
CA PHE A 109 -13.39 3.18 -8.23
C PHE A 109 -14.50 3.79 -9.09
N TRP A 110 -14.51 5.12 -9.25
CA TRP A 110 -15.52 5.79 -10.06
C TRP A 110 -15.38 5.49 -11.56
N GLU A 111 -14.16 5.31 -12.05
CA GLU A 111 -13.92 4.84 -13.42
C GLU A 111 -14.56 3.46 -13.65
N PHE A 112 -14.32 2.52 -12.73
CA PHE A 112 -14.92 1.19 -12.80
C PHE A 112 -16.46 1.27 -12.77
N VAL A 113 -17.04 2.07 -11.88
CA VAL A 113 -18.49 2.25 -11.79
C VAL A 113 -19.04 2.84 -13.09
N ALA A 114 -18.41 3.89 -13.62
CA ALA A 114 -18.83 4.55 -14.85
C ALA A 114 -18.82 3.59 -16.05
N CYS A 115 -17.78 2.75 -16.18
CA CYS A 115 -17.69 1.73 -17.23
C CYS A 115 -18.84 0.71 -17.14
N ASN A 116 -19.17 0.23 -15.93
CA ASN A 116 -20.29 -0.71 -15.76
C ASN A 116 -21.65 -0.06 -16.05
N VAL A 117 -21.86 1.18 -15.61
CA VAL A 117 -23.07 1.96 -15.92
C VAL A 117 -23.21 2.17 -17.43
N LEU A 118 -22.11 2.46 -18.13
CA LEU A 118 -22.10 2.59 -19.58
C LEU A 118 -22.56 1.28 -20.25
N PHE A 119 -21.98 0.14 -19.90
CA PHE A 119 -22.40 -1.15 -20.46
C PHE A 119 -23.87 -1.49 -20.15
N ALA A 120 -24.31 -1.24 -18.92
CA ALA A 120 -25.71 -1.41 -18.53
C ALA A 120 -26.66 -0.52 -19.36
N SER A 121 -26.28 0.74 -19.57
CA SER A 121 -27.06 1.70 -20.38
C SER A 121 -27.16 1.27 -21.84
N ILE A 122 -26.07 0.80 -22.44
CA ILE A 122 -26.03 0.30 -23.82
C ILE A 122 -26.92 -0.94 -23.94
N GLY A 123 -26.80 -1.89 -23.02
CA GLY A 123 -27.64 -3.09 -23.00
C GLY A 123 -29.13 -2.73 -22.91
N LEU A 124 -29.50 -1.84 -21.99
CA LEU A 124 -30.87 -1.37 -21.83
C LEU A 124 -31.38 -0.67 -23.09
N PHE A 125 -30.56 0.20 -23.69
CA PHE A 125 -30.91 0.90 -24.93
C PHE A 125 -31.18 -0.07 -26.09
N LEU A 126 -30.32 -1.07 -26.28
CA LEU A 126 -30.50 -2.08 -27.32
C LEU A 126 -31.78 -2.90 -27.12
N VAL A 127 -32.06 -3.33 -25.88
CA VAL A 127 -33.31 -4.04 -25.54
C VAL A 127 -34.53 -3.16 -25.76
N TYR A 128 -34.46 -1.89 -25.38
CA TYR A 128 -35.54 -0.92 -25.61
C TYR A 128 -35.80 -0.72 -27.11
N ALA A 129 -34.75 -0.47 -27.90
CA ALA A 129 -34.85 -0.29 -29.34
C ALA A 129 -35.41 -1.54 -30.03
N ARG A 130 -34.93 -2.73 -29.64
CA ARG A 130 -35.45 -4.01 -30.15
C ARG A 130 -36.93 -4.20 -29.80
N SER A 131 -37.31 -3.89 -28.56
CA SER A 131 -38.70 -3.98 -28.10
C SER A 131 -39.62 -3.07 -28.91
N LYS A 132 -39.23 -1.82 -29.15
CA LYS A 132 -39.99 -0.87 -30.00
C LYS A 132 -40.12 -1.35 -31.44
N LYS A 133 -39.04 -1.90 -32.01
CA LYS A 133 -39.06 -2.47 -33.37
C LYS A 133 -40.04 -3.64 -33.48
N ILE A 134 -40.02 -4.57 -32.52
CA ILE A 134 -40.92 -5.72 -32.51
C ILE A 134 -42.38 -5.28 -32.35
N GLN A 135 -42.66 -4.35 -31.44
CA GLN A 135 -44.00 -3.79 -31.24
C GLN A 135 -44.54 -3.13 -32.52
N ALA A 136 -43.71 -2.34 -33.21
CA ALA A 136 -44.10 -1.71 -34.48
C ALA A 136 -44.43 -2.74 -35.57
N LEU A 137 -43.67 -3.83 -35.67
CA LEU A 137 -43.94 -4.92 -36.62
C LEU A 137 -45.24 -5.66 -36.30
N GLN A 138 -45.48 -5.96 -35.01
CA GLN A 138 -46.73 -6.59 -34.58
C GLN A 138 -47.94 -5.70 -34.87
N ALA A 139 -47.85 -4.39 -34.59
CA ALA A 139 -48.89 -3.42 -34.90
C ALA A 139 -49.21 -3.37 -36.41
N ARG A 140 -48.18 -3.40 -37.27
CA ARG A 140 -48.37 -3.47 -38.72
C ARG A 140 -49.05 -4.77 -39.17
N ASN A 141 -48.66 -5.90 -38.62
CA ASN A 141 -49.27 -7.20 -38.95
C ASN A 141 -50.74 -7.26 -38.51
N LEU A 142 -51.09 -6.68 -37.35
CA LEU A 142 -52.48 -6.56 -36.88
C LEU A 142 -53.30 -5.65 -37.81
N ALA A 143 -52.76 -4.48 -38.17
CA ALA A 143 -53.42 -3.54 -39.08
C ALA A 143 -53.65 -4.14 -40.49
N ALA A 144 -52.68 -4.90 -41.02
CA ALA A 144 -52.83 -5.59 -42.30
C ALA A 144 -53.98 -6.62 -42.29
N ARG A 145 -54.20 -7.32 -41.16
CA ARG A 145 -55.28 -8.31 -41.04
C ARG A 145 -56.66 -7.66 -40.86
N ILE A 146 -56.76 -6.58 -40.09
CA ILE A 146 -58.04 -5.91 -39.80
C ILE A 146 -58.44 -4.95 -40.94
N GLY A 147 -57.47 -4.28 -41.57
CA GLY A 147 -57.71 -3.28 -42.63
C GLY A 147 -58.17 -3.87 -43.97
N LEU A 148 -57.93 -5.17 -44.23
CA LEU A 148 -58.31 -5.83 -45.48
C LEU A 148 -59.81 -6.19 -45.57
N ILE A 149 -60.56 -6.19 -44.46
CA ILE A 149 -61.98 -6.60 -44.44
C ILE A 149 -62.93 -5.52 -45.02
N ARG A 150 -62.50 -4.25 -45.12
CA ARG A 150 -63.37 -3.13 -45.56
C ARG A 150 -63.22 -2.74 -47.04
N GLY A 151 -62.32 -3.37 -47.79
CA GLY A 151 -62.07 -3.08 -49.22
C GLY A 151 -62.68 -4.07 -50.22
N GLY A 152 -63.34 -5.14 -49.75
CA GLY A 152 -63.79 -6.27 -50.59
C GLY A 152 -65.29 -6.33 -50.92
N SER A 153 -66.07 -5.29 -50.61
CA SER A 153 -67.47 -5.19 -51.06
C SER A 153 -67.60 -4.10 -52.12
N GLY A 154 -67.45 -4.52 -53.37
CA GLY A 154 -67.85 -3.82 -54.59
C GLY A 154 -68.17 -4.87 -55.62
#